data_AF-A0A1V6FQP7-F1
#
_entry.id   AF-A0A1V6FQP7-F1
#
_cell.length_a   1.000
_cell.length_b   1.000
_cell.length_c   1.000
_cell.angle_alpha   90.00
_cell.angle_beta   90.00
_cell.angle_gamma   90.00
#
_symmetry.space_group_name_H-M   'P 1'
#
loop_
_entity.id
_entity.type
_entity.pdbx_description
1 polymer ?
#
loop_
_entity_poly.entity_id
_entity_poly.type
_entity_poly.pdbx_seq_one_letter_code
_entity_poly.pdbx_strand_id
1 'polypeptide(L)'
;MVDKLTIKRIKRYLGMFIPVLLIFSLGIVALDFYLPYSGKEGSAITTTYHMAEDGKFLADIPFENYLHEAPAIQGAVFDIRDYGADSESSFSDNTIAVQNTIEAAYDAGGGTVLVDGGTYRTGRLRLKSNVTLRISEGACLECITYEENKSLSEENRLDVLGYISAKDADNVKIEGPGRIAGNGATYVNPAKEESEFLPLDTFNLKRYIVEHRKRIMMGKEHEFNRAMLLGMNNCTNVTIQNLELYEAGSWTARLEGVDNLHIEDVVINNNVRVANTDGFDIEGGTNIVIRHCFIATGDDAICIKTDDANTPALDGMLVEDCEIMSLANCFKIGTATWNTISNVVVRDCFFFMPGIAGGYSGIAIECVDGSIVSDITIENIVMEHVTSAFVIWLGYRNGEGTLKNITIQDIEATGIDVASAITGYKKYSKINSVENVTLKNISMTYREADEKLNIYKNSKGAYEGPLNMEGYPEITRVSSMSVLTSNLYPYWDLPVHGLFARYVDGLTVENFSVTPRSKNSRPLDNVQDEGDRIEIQNFIWI
;
A
#
# COMPACT_ATOMS: atom_id res chain seq x y z
N MET A 1 30.49 7.23 59.34
CA MET A 1 29.08 6.96 59.00
C MET A 1 28.76 7.70 57.72
N VAL A 2 28.80 6.98 56.60
CA VAL A 2 28.42 7.49 55.28
C VAL A 2 27.12 6.78 54.91
N ASP A 3 26.12 7.58 54.56
CA ASP A 3 24.72 7.22 54.49
C ASP A 3 24.42 6.22 53.35
N LYS A 4 23.52 5.26 53.63
CA LYS A 4 23.15 4.16 52.73
C LYS A 4 22.38 4.62 51.48
N LEU A 5 22.07 5.92 51.35
CA LEU A 5 21.45 6.49 50.15
C LEU A 5 22.43 6.85 49.01
N THR A 6 23.74 6.97 49.27
CA THR A 6 24.71 7.35 48.22
C THR A 6 25.20 6.14 47.41
N ILE A 7 25.17 4.93 47.98
CA ILE A 7 25.58 3.68 47.32
C ILE A 7 24.54 3.19 46.29
N LYS A 8 23.28 3.62 46.38
CA LYS A 8 22.21 3.26 45.43
C LYS A 8 22.17 4.15 44.17
N ARG A 9 22.87 5.29 44.14
CA ARG A 9 22.95 6.19 42.96
C ARG A 9 24.17 5.96 42.07
N ILE A 10 25.23 5.31 42.56
CA ILE A 10 26.45 5.03 41.77
C ILE A 10 26.33 3.71 40.96
N LYS A 11 25.44 2.79 41.33
CA LYS A 11 25.16 1.56 40.57
C LYS A 11 24.29 1.74 39.31
N ARG A 12 23.84 2.96 38.99
CA ARG A 12 23.02 3.25 37.81
C ARG A 12 23.79 3.92 36.65
N TYR A 13 25.09 4.20 36.81
CA TYR A 13 25.92 4.89 35.81
C TYR A 13 27.23 4.17 35.45
N LEU A 14 27.40 2.89 35.82
CA LEU A 14 28.61 2.09 35.56
C LEU A 14 28.33 0.83 34.72
N GLY A 15 27.29 0.87 33.87
CA GLY A 15 26.92 -0.20 32.93
C GLY A 15 27.18 0.15 31.46
N MET A 16 27.83 1.28 31.18
CA MET A 16 28.29 1.66 29.84
C MET A 16 29.79 1.93 29.95
N PHE A 17 30.55 1.49 28.93
CA PHE A 17 32.01 1.52 28.75
C PHE A 17 32.78 0.17 28.91
N ILE A 18 32.68 -0.66 27.85
CA ILE A 18 33.79 -1.20 26.98
C ILE A 18 34.78 -2.21 27.63
N PRO A 19 35.21 -3.33 26.97
CA PRO A 19 35.75 -3.42 25.58
C PRO A 19 35.16 -4.54 24.69
N VAL A 20 34.95 -4.39 23.37
CA VAL A 20 35.91 -4.06 22.28
C VAL A 20 37.26 -4.74 22.45
N LEU A 21 37.30 -6.07 22.27
CA LEU A 21 38.45 -6.89 21.80
C LEU A 21 38.27 -8.32 22.27
N LEU A 22 37.74 -9.21 21.40
CA LEU A 22 38.04 -10.65 21.29
C LEU A 22 36.94 -11.41 20.53
N ILE A 23 36.71 -11.05 19.26
CA ILE A 23 36.26 -12.01 18.23
C ILE A 23 37.03 -11.68 16.95
N PHE A 24 38.35 -11.83 17.02
CA PHE A 24 39.27 -11.86 15.87
C PHE A 24 39.97 -13.23 15.89
N SER A 25 39.19 -14.31 15.89
CA SER A 25 39.71 -15.67 15.72
C SER A 25 38.56 -16.64 15.47
N LEU A 26 37.89 -16.48 14.34
CA LEU A 26 37.24 -17.53 13.53
C LEU A 26 36.95 -16.92 12.15
N GLY A 27 37.97 -16.28 11.59
CA GLY A 27 38.04 -16.02 10.16
C GLY A 27 38.50 -17.30 9.49
N ILE A 28 37.56 -18.04 8.91
CA ILE A 28 37.67 -18.94 7.75
C ILE A 28 36.26 -19.55 7.59
N VAL A 29 35.72 -19.50 6.37
CA VAL A 29 34.38 -19.92 5.91
C VAL A 29 33.23 -18.91 6.10
N ALA A 30 33.34 -17.76 5.44
CA ALA A 30 32.21 -17.13 4.73
C ALA A 30 32.78 -16.12 3.72
N LEU A 31 33.76 -16.57 2.93
CA LEU A 31 34.31 -15.82 1.81
C LEU A 31 33.72 -16.34 0.49
N ASP A 32 32.44 -16.72 0.49
CA ASP A 32 31.69 -16.92 -0.75
C ASP A 32 31.09 -15.57 -1.16
N PHE A 33 31.86 -14.87 -2.01
CA PHE A 33 31.39 -13.94 -3.03
C PHE A 33 30.35 -12.88 -2.59
N TYR A 34 30.82 -11.86 -1.87
CA TYR A 34 30.26 -10.50 -2.01
C TYR A 34 30.88 -9.82 -3.23
N LEU A 35 30.59 -10.37 -4.41
CA LEU A 35 30.69 -9.54 -5.60
C LEU A 35 29.53 -8.54 -5.50
N PRO A 36 29.77 -7.22 -5.59
CA PRO A 36 28.68 -6.30 -5.91
C PRO A 36 28.04 -6.86 -7.18
N TYR A 37 26.72 -7.01 -7.18
CA TYR A 37 25.99 -7.36 -8.40
C TYR A 37 26.23 -6.21 -9.39
N SER A 38 27.30 -6.29 -10.19
CA SER A 38 27.75 -5.26 -11.11
C SER A 38 27.23 -5.59 -12.50
N GLY A 39 26.23 -4.84 -12.96
CA GLY A 39 25.65 -4.96 -14.30
C GLY A 39 24.13 -4.81 -14.28
N LYS A 40 23.58 -4.20 -15.35
CA LYS A 40 22.16 -4.28 -15.68
C LYS A 40 21.88 -5.74 -16.06
N GLU A 41 21.30 -6.50 -15.14
CA GLU A 41 20.59 -7.75 -15.46
C GLU A 41 19.11 -7.41 -15.49
N GLY A 42 18.42 -7.95 -16.49
CA GLY A 42 17.00 -7.73 -16.69
C GLY A 42 16.69 -7.28 -18.10
N SER A 43 15.53 -7.73 -18.56
CA SER A 43 15.01 -7.50 -19.90
C SER A 43 13.71 -6.72 -19.82
N ALA A 44 13.48 -5.86 -20.80
CA ALA A 44 12.18 -5.23 -20.98
C ALA A 44 11.14 -6.33 -21.25
N ILE A 45 9.97 -6.16 -20.65
CA ILE A 45 8.80 -7.01 -20.90
C ILE A 45 7.70 -6.13 -21.49
N THR A 46 6.97 -6.69 -22.44
CA THR A 46 5.82 -6.01 -23.04
C THR A 46 4.63 -6.18 -22.11
N THR A 47 3.96 -5.07 -21.82
CA THR A 47 2.84 -5.03 -20.88
C THR A 47 1.68 -4.22 -21.45
N THR A 48 0.50 -4.32 -20.84
CA THR A 48 -0.67 -3.54 -21.25
C THR A 48 -0.43 -2.04 -21.13
N TYR A 49 0.17 -1.61 -20.01
CA TYR A 49 0.54 -0.22 -19.73
C TYR A 49 2.05 -0.08 -19.52
N HIS A 50 2.59 1.12 -19.72
CA HIS A 50 4.03 1.37 -19.76
C HIS A 50 4.44 2.51 -18.83
N MET A 51 5.64 2.40 -18.28
CA MET A 51 6.27 3.52 -17.58
C MET A 51 6.67 4.61 -18.56
N ALA A 52 6.57 5.87 -18.13
CA ALA A 52 7.21 7.01 -18.78
C ALA A 52 8.74 6.86 -18.76
N GLU A 53 9.44 7.59 -19.64
CA GLU A 53 10.90 7.47 -19.81
C GLU A 53 11.71 7.69 -18.52
N ASP A 54 11.17 8.44 -17.55
CA ASP A 54 11.80 8.68 -16.26
C ASP A 54 11.59 7.56 -15.23
N GLY A 55 10.72 6.60 -15.54
CA GLY A 55 10.34 5.47 -14.68
C GLY A 55 9.70 5.91 -13.37
N LYS A 56 9.00 7.06 -13.35
CA LYS A 56 8.31 7.61 -12.17
C LYS A 56 6.79 7.61 -12.31
N PHE A 57 6.27 7.71 -13.53
CA PHE A 57 4.84 7.73 -13.80
C PHE A 57 4.48 6.72 -14.88
N LEU A 58 3.20 6.37 -15.00
CA LEU A 58 2.70 5.68 -16.19
C LEU A 58 2.62 6.66 -17.37
N ALA A 59 2.87 6.17 -18.57
CA ALA A 59 2.90 6.95 -19.80
C ALA A 59 1.54 7.03 -20.50
N ASP A 60 0.70 6.01 -20.32
CA ASP A 60 -0.42 5.67 -21.19
C ASP A 60 -1.71 5.40 -20.41
N ILE A 61 -1.95 6.19 -19.35
CA ILE A 61 -3.22 6.19 -18.63
C ILE A 61 -4.36 6.62 -19.59
N PRO A 62 -5.44 5.83 -19.74
CA PRO A 62 -6.54 6.16 -20.64
C PRO A 62 -7.54 7.07 -19.93
N PHE A 63 -7.15 8.32 -19.71
CA PHE A 63 -7.94 9.32 -18.95
C PHE A 63 -9.38 9.45 -19.48
N GLU A 64 -9.59 9.34 -20.79
CA GLU A 64 -10.90 9.43 -21.44
C GLU A 64 -11.89 8.33 -21.06
N ASN A 65 -11.42 7.21 -20.50
CA ASN A 65 -12.30 6.16 -19.98
C ASN A 65 -12.86 6.51 -18.61
N TYR A 66 -12.19 7.38 -17.85
CA TYR A 66 -12.49 7.66 -16.45
C TYR A 66 -12.93 9.10 -16.20
N LEU A 67 -12.49 10.06 -17.02
CA LEU A 67 -12.78 11.47 -16.84
C LEU A 67 -13.69 11.97 -17.94
N HIS A 68 -14.83 12.53 -17.53
CA HIS A 68 -15.94 12.91 -18.39
C HIS A 68 -16.37 14.36 -18.16
N GLU A 69 -17.10 14.92 -19.12
CA GLU A 69 -17.74 16.21 -18.94
C GLU A 69 -18.70 16.18 -17.73
N ALA A 70 -18.46 17.07 -16.76
CA ALA A 70 -19.31 17.15 -15.58
C ALA A 70 -20.69 17.76 -15.92
N PRO A 71 -21.78 17.27 -15.31
CA PRO A 71 -23.11 17.81 -15.54
C PRO A 71 -23.21 19.26 -15.06
N ALA A 72 -24.12 20.05 -15.63
CA ALA A 72 -24.34 21.43 -15.24
C ALA A 72 -24.58 21.57 -13.72
N ILE A 73 -23.87 22.51 -13.08
CA ILE A 73 -23.98 22.77 -11.63
C ILE A 73 -25.43 23.12 -11.30
N GLN A 74 -25.97 22.48 -10.26
CA GLN A 74 -27.28 22.80 -9.71
C GLN A 74 -27.12 23.58 -8.40
N GLY A 75 -27.94 24.61 -8.18
CA GLY A 75 -27.91 25.40 -6.96
C GLY A 75 -26.92 26.57 -6.98
N ALA A 76 -26.48 27.00 -5.80
CA ALA A 76 -25.60 28.15 -5.63
C ALA A 76 -24.16 27.82 -6.02
N VAL A 77 -23.50 28.75 -6.72
CA VAL A 77 -22.12 28.64 -7.19
C VAL A 77 -21.30 29.77 -6.60
N PHE A 78 -20.12 29.42 -6.10
CA PHE A 78 -19.14 30.30 -5.48
C PHE A 78 -17.82 30.10 -6.22
N ASP A 79 -17.53 30.99 -7.18
CA ASP A 79 -16.31 30.92 -7.98
C ASP A 79 -15.14 31.52 -7.20
N ILE A 80 -14.05 30.77 -7.04
CA ILE A 80 -12.89 31.22 -6.25
C ILE A 80 -12.28 32.54 -6.76
N ARG A 81 -12.46 32.86 -8.05
CA ARG A 81 -11.98 34.11 -8.68
C ARG A 81 -12.72 35.33 -8.16
N ASP A 82 -14.00 35.20 -7.84
CA ASP A 82 -14.81 36.27 -7.23
C ASP A 82 -14.33 36.58 -5.79
N TYR A 83 -13.57 35.66 -5.19
CA TYR A 83 -12.96 35.78 -3.86
C TYR A 83 -11.47 36.15 -3.92
N GLY A 84 -10.95 36.45 -5.12
CA GLY A 84 -9.59 36.94 -5.32
C GLY A 84 -8.54 35.86 -5.61
N ALA A 85 -8.95 34.64 -5.96
CA ALA A 85 -8.01 33.64 -6.46
C ALA A 85 -7.48 34.05 -7.84
N ASP A 86 -6.18 33.88 -8.04
CA ASP A 86 -5.42 34.27 -9.22
C ASP A 86 -4.51 33.12 -9.68
N SER A 87 -4.72 32.66 -10.91
CA SER A 87 -3.94 31.62 -11.58
C SER A 87 -2.87 32.17 -12.53
N GLU A 88 -2.82 33.49 -12.78
CA GLU A 88 -1.87 34.10 -13.72
C GLU A 88 -0.46 34.27 -13.11
N SER A 89 -0.38 34.41 -11.79
CA SER A 89 0.88 34.52 -11.07
C SER A 89 1.25 33.21 -10.38
N SER A 90 2.39 32.65 -10.79
CA SER A 90 2.96 31.43 -10.19
C SER A 90 3.39 31.59 -8.72
N PHE A 91 3.34 32.81 -8.18
CA PHE A 91 3.67 33.12 -6.77
C PHE A 91 2.43 33.42 -5.93
N SER A 92 1.24 33.42 -6.53
CA SER A 92 0.01 33.74 -5.81
C SER A 92 -0.36 32.58 -4.88
N ASP A 93 -0.34 32.84 -3.58
CA ASP A 93 -0.92 31.95 -2.58
C ASP A 93 -2.43 32.19 -2.53
N ASN A 94 -3.20 31.24 -3.05
CA ASN A 94 -4.64 31.32 -3.17
C ASN A 94 -5.39 30.77 -1.94
N THR A 95 -4.68 30.36 -0.88
CA THR A 95 -5.28 29.67 0.28
C THR A 95 -6.42 30.46 0.91
N ILE A 96 -6.21 31.75 1.16
CA ILE A 96 -7.21 32.60 1.83
C ILE A 96 -8.44 32.79 0.92
N ALA A 97 -8.25 33.03 -0.37
CA ALA A 97 -9.34 33.21 -1.32
C ALA A 97 -10.21 31.93 -1.40
N VAL A 98 -9.57 30.77 -1.56
CA VAL A 98 -10.28 29.49 -1.67
C VAL A 98 -10.97 29.12 -0.36
N GLN A 99 -10.29 29.28 0.80
CA GLN A 99 -10.92 29.00 2.10
C GLN A 99 -12.12 29.93 2.37
N ASN A 100 -12.01 31.23 2.05
CA ASN A 100 -13.14 32.15 2.20
C ASN A 100 -14.32 31.78 1.28
N THR A 101 -14.04 31.23 0.09
CA THR A 101 -15.07 30.73 -0.83
C THR A 101 -15.80 29.53 -0.22
N ILE A 102 -15.07 28.61 0.42
CA ILE A 102 -15.64 27.46 1.14
C ILE A 102 -16.53 27.93 2.30
N GLU A 103 -16.05 28.87 3.12
CA GLU A 103 -16.85 29.40 4.23
C GLU A 103 -18.12 30.11 3.72
N ALA A 104 -18.03 30.86 2.62
CA ALA A 104 -19.20 31.53 2.03
C ALA A 104 -20.24 30.54 1.50
N ALA A 105 -19.82 29.44 0.86
CA ALA A 105 -20.71 28.38 0.43
C ALA A 105 -21.40 27.70 1.62
N TYR A 106 -20.64 27.42 2.68
CA TYR A 106 -21.17 26.84 3.92
C TYR A 106 -22.17 27.77 4.62
N ASP A 107 -21.84 29.06 4.78
CA ASP A 107 -22.69 30.07 5.42
C ASP A 107 -24.00 30.31 4.65
N ALA A 108 -24.02 30.05 3.34
CA ALA A 108 -25.23 30.08 2.51
C ALA A 108 -26.12 28.83 2.67
N GLY A 109 -25.73 27.86 3.51
CA GLY A 109 -26.42 26.59 3.71
C GLY A 109 -25.94 25.46 2.79
N GLY A 110 -24.83 25.64 2.09
CA GLY A 110 -24.26 24.72 1.11
C GLY A 110 -24.18 25.33 -0.28
N GLY A 111 -23.42 24.66 -1.16
CA GLY A 111 -23.22 25.12 -2.53
C GLY A 111 -21.98 24.54 -3.19
N THR A 112 -21.76 24.92 -4.43
CA THR A 112 -20.59 24.51 -5.20
C THR A 112 -19.52 25.59 -5.15
N VAL A 113 -18.37 25.25 -4.57
CA VAL A 113 -17.12 26.01 -4.71
C VAL A 113 -16.49 25.60 -6.04
N LEU A 114 -16.44 26.53 -6.98
CA LEU A 114 -15.98 26.30 -8.34
C LEU A 114 -14.52 26.75 -8.49
N VAL A 115 -13.67 25.81 -8.91
CA VAL A 115 -12.30 26.05 -9.36
C VAL A 115 -12.28 25.89 -10.88
N ASP A 116 -12.04 26.98 -11.59
CA ASP A 116 -12.12 27.01 -13.05
C ASP A 116 -10.98 27.84 -13.66
N GLY A 117 -10.46 27.39 -14.79
CA GLY A 117 -9.40 28.07 -15.54
C GLY A 117 -8.05 28.20 -14.82
N GLY A 118 -7.09 27.36 -15.20
CA GLY A 118 -5.69 27.46 -14.77
C GLY A 118 -5.37 26.72 -13.47
N THR A 119 -4.16 26.95 -12.95
CA THR A 119 -3.63 26.29 -11.77
C THR A 119 -3.58 27.26 -10.59
N TYR A 120 -4.20 26.89 -9.48
CA TYR A 120 -4.25 27.69 -8.26
C TYR A 120 -3.44 27.02 -7.16
N ARG A 121 -2.34 27.67 -6.79
CA ARG A 121 -1.46 27.20 -5.73
C ARG A 121 -2.05 27.53 -4.35
N THR A 122 -2.23 26.53 -3.48
CA THR A 122 -2.74 26.74 -2.12
C THR A 122 -2.00 25.89 -1.09
N GLY A 123 -1.96 26.38 0.15
CA GLY A 123 -1.79 25.57 1.35
C GLY A 123 -3.08 24.81 1.69
N ARG A 124 -3.14 24.27 2.90
CA ARG A 124 -4.23 23.37 3.31
C ARG A 124 -5.61 24.04 3.23
N LEU A 125 -6.62 23.28 2.82
CA LEU A 125 -8.01 23.69 2.71
C LEU A 125 -8.88 22.79 3.59
N ARG A 126 -9.94 23.37 4.17
CA ARG A 126 -10.87 22.67 5.07
C ARG A 126 -12.29 22.81 4.54
N LEU A 127 -12.81 21.73 3.97
CA LEU A 127 -14.19 21.59 3.53
C LEU A 127 -15.15 21.51 4.73
N LYS A 128 -16.42 21.78 4.47
CA LYS A 128 -17.52 21.82 5.45
C LYS A 128 -18.71 21.02 4.94
N SER A 129 -19.65 20.72 5.83
CA SER A 129 -20.89 20.03 5.45
C SER A 129 -21.64 20.75 4.34
N ASN A 130 -22.28 19.99 3.45
CA ASN A 130 -23.06 20.50 2.30
C ASN A 130 -22.26 21.30 1.26
N VAL A 131 -20.93 21.24 1.30
CA VAL A 131 -20.06 21.88 0.29
C VAL A 131 -19.67 20.86 -0.77
N THR A 132 -19.82 21.27 -2.03
CA THR A 132 -19.23 20.60 -3.19
C THR A 132 -18.02 21.39 -3.66
N LEU A 133 -16.84 20.79 -3.68
CA LEU A 133 -15.66 21.33 -4.36
C LEU A 133 -15.62 20.78 -5.78
N ARG A 134 -15.84 21.64 -6.78
CA ARG A 134 -15.80 21.28 -8.19
C ARG A 134 -14.58 21.88 -8.88
N ILE A 135 -13.80 21.04 -9.54
CA ILE A 135 -12.61 21.44 -10.30
C ILE A 135 -12.92 21.20 -11.78
N SER A 136 -13.08 22.27 -12.55
CA SER A 136 -13.40 22.17 -13.98
C SER A 136 -12.30 21.47 -14.77
N GLU A 137 -12.66 20.96 -15.95
CA GLU A 137 -11.70 20.48 -16.94
C GLU A 137 -10.57 21.48 -17.17
N GLY A 138 -9.33 21.01 -17.15
CA GLY A 138 -8.14 21.85 -17.33
C GLY A 138 -7.79 22.77 -16.16
N ALA A 139 -8.61 22.81 -15.09
CA ALA A 139 -8.28 23.50 -13.85
C ALA A 139 -7.53 22.58 -12.88
N CYS A 140 -6.69 23.18 -12.04
CA CYS A 140 -5.89 22.45 -11.05
C CYS A 140 -5.85 23.18 -9.71
N LEU A 141 -6.13 22.48 -8.62
CA LEU A 141 -5.71 22.89 -7.28
C LEU A 141 -4.36 22.25 -6.98
N GLU A 142 -3.33 23.06 -6.77
CA GLU A 142 -1.97 22.60 -6.57
C GLU A 142 -1.49 22.91 -5.15
N CYS A 143 -1.13 21.87 -4.39
CA CYS A 143 -0.54 22.02 -3.07
C CYS A 143 0.81 22.74 -3.16
N ILE A 144 1.08 23.62 -2.20
CA ILE A 144 2.41 24.19 -1.96
C ILE A 144 3.51 23.12 -1.87
N THR A 145 4.74 23.52 -2.22
CA THR A 145 5.95 22.69 -2.09
C THR A 145 6.36 22.51 -0.64
N TYR A 146 7.29 21.57 -0.41
CA TYR A 146 7.99 21.42 0.86
C TYR A 146 8.59 22.73 1.42
N GLU A 147 9.30 23.51 0.60
CA GLU A 147 9.97 24.74 1.10
C GLU A 147 8.96 25.84 1.44
N GLU A 148 7.90 25.97 0.66
CA GLU A 148 6.79 26.89 0.95
C GLU A 148 6.10 26.49 2.26
N ASN A 149 5.72 25.22 2.42
CA ASN A 149 5.09 24.71 3.64
C ASN A 149 6.00 24.90 4.86
N LYS A 150 7.31 24.65 4.73
CA LYS A 150 8.29 24.87 5.79
C LYS A 150 8.36 26.33 6.24
N SER A 151 8.18 27.27 5.31
CA SER A 151 8.22 28.71 5.59
C SER A 151 6.98 29.24 6.32
N LEU A 152 5.87 28.48 6.32
CA LEU A 152 4.66 28.82 7.05
C LEU A 152 4.84 28.67 8.57
N SER A 153 4.05 29.42 9.33
CA SER A 153 3.87 29.19 10.76
C SER A 153 3.24 27.82 11.02
N GLU A 154 3.52 27.23 12.18
CA GLU A 154 3.12 25.86 12.53
C GLU A 154 1.62 25.62 12.34
N GLU A 155 0.79 26.58 12.72
CA GLU A 155 -0.66 26.50 12.61
C GLU A 155 -1.18 26.54 11.17
N ASN A 156 -0.37 26.95 10.18
CA ASN A 156 -0.75 27.02 8.77
C ASN A 156 -0.15 25.89 7.92
N ARG A 157 0.76 25.09 8.49
CA ARG A 157 1.37 23.94 7.80
C ARG A 157 0.35 22.83 7.54
N LEU A 158 0.66 21.98 6.57
CA LEU A 158 -0.03 20.70 6.39
C LEU A 158 -0.02 19.88 7.69
N ASP A 159 -1.21 19.47 8.14
CA ASP A 159 -1.40 18.66 9.35
C ASP A 159 -1.70 17.20 8.99
N VAL A 160 -2.12 16.42 9.99
CA VAL A 160 -2.37 14.97 9.86
C VAL A 160 -3.54 14.60 8.95
N LEU A 161 -4.38 15.57 8.58
CA LEU A 161 -5.48 15.39 7.61
C LEU A 161 -5.06 15.79 6.18
N GLY A 162 -3.83 16.26 5.98
CA GLY A 162 -3.32 16.57 4.65
C GLY A 162 -3.80 17.92 4.08
N TYR A 163 -3.82 17.96 2.75
CA TYR A 163 -4.02 19.14 1.92
C TYR A 163 -5.48 19.60 1.93
N ILE A 164 -6.38 18.87 1.28
CA ILE A 164 -7.81 19.15 1.27
C ILE A 164 -8.49 18.18 2.23
N SER A 165 -9.16 18.69 3.26
CA SER A 165 -9.78 17.81 4.24
C SER A 165 -11.14 18.26 4.75
N ALA A 166 -11.91 17.31 5.26
CA ALA A 166 -13.12 17.54 6.03
C ALA A 166 -13.04 16.77 7.35
N LYS A 167 -13.62 17.34 8.40
CA LYS A 167 -13.71 16.69 9.72
C LYS A 167 -15.08 16.94 10.32
N ASP A 168 -15.68 15.91 10.91
CA ASP A 168 -16.99 15.98 11.56
C ASP A 168 -18.06 16.59 10.62
N ALA A 169 -18.03 16.20 9.35
CA ALA A 169 -18.83 16.80 8.28
C ALA A 169 -19.81 15.81 7.64
N ASP A 170 -20.90 16.34 7.09
CA ASP A 170 -21.94 15.57 6.40
C ASP A 170 -22.18 16.13 5.00
N ASN A 171 -22.42 15.27 4.01
CA ASN A 171 -22.74 15.63 2.64
C ASN A 171 -21.64 16.50 1.99
N VAL A 172 -20.43 15.93 1.89
CA VAL A 172 -19.26 16.57 1.27
C VAL A 172 -19.01 15.94 -0.10
N LYS A 173 -18.83 16.77 -1.12
CA LYS A 173 -18.51 16.29 -2.47
C LYS A 173 -17.23 16.93 -3.00
N ILE A 174 -16.39 16.12 -3.64
CA ILE A 174 -15.23 16.56 -4.44
C ILE A 174 -15.41 15.98 -5.83
N GLU A 175 -15.43 16.84 -6.85
CA GLU A 175 -15.66 16.39 -8.22
C GLU A 175 -14.87 17.19 -9.26
N GLY A 176 -14.59 16.58 -10.42
CA GLY A 176 -13.82 17.18 -11.49
C GLY A 176 -14.63 17.50 -12.76
N PRO A 177 -14.05 17.36 -13.98
CA PRO A 177 -12.89 16.51 -14.35
C PRO A 177 -11.49 17.12 -14.21
N GLY A 178 -11.34 18.18 -13.42
CA GLY A 178 -10.03 18.78 -13.15
C GLY A 178 -9.12 17.96 -12.23
N ARG A 179 -8.01 18.59 -11.81
CA ARG A 179 -6.91 17.93 -11.08
C ARG A 179 -6.71 18.50 -9.67
N ILE A 180 -6.34 17.63 -8.72
CA ILE A 180 -5.71 17.99 -7.44
C ILE A 180 -4.27 17.48 -7.47
N ALA A 181 -3.29 18.37 -7.30
CA ALA A 181 -1.86 18.05 -7.40
C ALA A 181 -1.11 18.26 -6.07
N GLY A 182 -0.23 17.34 -5.70
CA GLY A 182 0.44 17.35 -4.38
C GLY A 182 1.83 17.95 -4.30
N ASN A 183 2.51 18.19 -5.44
CA ASN A 183 3.94 18.52 -5.46
C ASN A 183 4.80 17.52 -4.66
N GLY A 184 4.40 16.24 -4.67
CA GLY A 184 4.90 15.20 -3.78
C GLY A 184 6.41 14.97 -3.85
N ALA A 185 7.00 15.08 -5.05
CA ALA A 185 8.44 14.93 -5.23
C ALA A 185 9.27 15.96 -4.44
N THR A 186 8.69 17.11 -4.09
CA THR A 186 9.38 18.15 -3.31
C THR A 186 9.57 17.77 -1.83
N TYR A 187 8.76 16.84 -1.32
CA TYR A 187 8.74 16.39 0.08
C TYR A 187 9.68 15.21 0.38
N VAL A 188 10.36 14.67 -0.64
CA VAL A 188 11.23 13.49 -0.53
C VAL A 188 12.68 13.81 -0.92
N ASN A 189 13.60 12.95 -0.45
CA ASN A 189 14.99 12.96 -0.89
C ASN A 189 15.12 12.24 -2.25
N PRO A 190 16.12 12.60 -3.08
CA PRO A 190 16.43 11.86 -4.30
C PRO A 190 16.66 10.37 -4.05
N ALA A 191 16.37 9.56 -5.07
CA ALA A 191 16.62 8.12 -5.02
C ALA A 191 18.13 7.84 -4.96
N LYS A 192 18.51 6.66 -4.44
CA LYS A 192 19.91 6.21 -4.47
C LYS A 192 20.33 5.74 -5.87
N GLU A 193 19.37 5.32 -6.68
CA GLU A 193 19.54 4.89 -8.07
C GLU A 193 18.37 5.45 -8.89
N GLU A 194 18.68 6.15 -9.99
CA GLU A 194 17.68 6.80 -10.85
C GLU A 194 17.30 5.95 -12.07
N SER A 195 18.15 5.00 -12.48
CA SER A 195 17.81 4.11 -13.60
C SER A 195 16.59 3.26 -13.26
N GLU A 196 15.78 2.92 -14.26
CA GLU A 196 14.66 2.01 -14.09
C GLU A 196 15.11 0.63 -13.56
N PHE A 197 14.23 -0.06 -12.81
CA PHE A 197 14.48 -1.44 -12.41
C PHE A 197 13.71 -2.37 -13.32
N LEU A 198 14.39 -3.08 -14.21
CA LEU A 198 13.74 -4.07 -15.08
C LEU A 198 13.64 -5.43 -14.38
N PRO A 199 12.64 -6.26 -14.75
CA PRO A 199 12.54 -7.65 -14.29
C PRO A 199 13.82 -8.43 -14.55
N LEU A 200 14.31 -9.14 -13.53
CA LEU A 200 15.58 -9.86 -13.58
C LEU A 200 15.52 -11.04 -14.57
N ASP A 201 16.54 -11.20 -15.41
CA ASP A 201 16.73 -12.37 -16.29
C ASP A 201 17.00 -13.65 -15.48
N THR A 202 17.67 -13.51 -14.33
CA THR A 202 17.81 -14.54 -13.31
C THR A 202 17.12 -14.06 -12.03
N PHE A 203 15.94 -14.61 -11.76
CA PHE A 203 15.14 -14.24 -10.60
C PHE A 203 15.86 -14.60 -9.28
N ASN A 204 15.92 -13.62 -8.38
CA ASN A 204 16.39 -13.77 -7.00
C ASN A 204 15.66 -12.76 -6.11
N LEU A 205 14.85 -13.25 -5.16
CA LEU A 205 13.98 -12.40 -4.33
C LEU A 205 14.77 -11.37 -3.50
N LYS A 206 15.91 -11.75 -2.94
CA LYS A 206 16.74 -10.82 -2.16
C LYS A 206 17.26 -9.67 -3.02
N ARG A 207 17.80 -9.97 -4.21
CA ARG A 207 18.29 -8.94 -5.14
C ARG A 207 17.14 -8.06 -5.59
N TYR A 208 15.99 -8.65 -5.92
CA TYR A 208 14.77 -7.93 -6.28
C TYR A 208 14.43 -6.84 -5.24
N ILE A 209 14.31 -7.22 -3.97
CA ILE A 209 13.95 -6.29 -2.90
C ILE A 209 15.02 -5.22 -2.68
N VAL A 210 16.30 -5.60 -2.69
CA VAL A 210 17.42 -4.67 -2.47
C VAL A 210 17.52 -3.63 -3.59
N GLU A 211 17.42 -4.05 -4.85
CA GLU A 211 17.52 -3.15 -6.01
C GLU A 211 16.30 -2.25 -6.16
N HIS A 212 15.09 -2.76 -5.91
CA HIS A 212 13.87 -1.96 -5.88
C HIS A 212 13.98 -0.84 -4.84
N ARG A 213 14.40 -1.16 -3.60
CA ARG A 213 14.55 -0.18 -2.51
C ARG A 213 15.54 0.95 -2.77
N LYS A 214 16.49 0.81 -3.71
CA LYS A 214 17.41 1.90 -4.08
C LYS A 214 16.71 3.02 -4.84
N ARG A 215 15.58 2.73 -5.50
CA ARG A 215 14.81 3.69 -6.30
C ARG A 215 13.75 4.45 -5.51
N ILE A 216 13.41 3.97 -4.32
CA ILE A 216 12.44 4.62 -3.45
C ILE A 216 13.01 5.94 -2.89
N MET A 217 12.27 7.02 -3.09
CA MET A 217 12.51 8.36 -2.61
C MET A 217 11.89 8.51 -1.22
N MET A 218 12.72 8.46 -0.19
CA MET A 218 12.29 8.54 1.21
C MET A 218 11.95 9.99 1.60
N GLY A 219 10.92 10.16 2.44
CA GLY A 219 10.56 11.47 3.02
C GLY A 219 11.75 12.22 3.62
N LYS A 220 11.76 13.54 3.46
CA LYS A 220 12.70 14.43 4.17
C LYS A 220 12.39 14.38 5.67
N GLU A 221 13.40 14.50 6.52
CA GLU A 221 13.17 14.70 7.95
C GLU A 221 12.59 16.11 8.17
N HIS A 222 11.44 16.20 8.84
CA HIS A 222 10.73 17.46 9.07
C HIS A 222 9.72 17.36 10.22
N GLU A 223 9.26 18.52 10.70
CA GLU A 223 8.31 18.65 11.82
C GLU A 223 6.83 18.70 11.39
N PHE A 224 6.53 18.69 10.09
CA PHE A 224 5.16 18.78 9.54
C PHE A 224 4.80 17.54 8.72
N ASN A 225 3.63 17.47 8.08
CA ASN A 225 3.28 16.33 7.23
C ASN A 225 3.60 16.57 5.75
N ARG A 226 3.86 15.47 5.02
CA ARG A 226 3.95 15.50 3.56
C ARG A 226 2.56 15.69 2.96
N ALA A 227 2.50 16.10 1.69
CA ALA A 227 1.24 16.34 0.99
C ALA A 227 0.44 15.05 0.76
N MET A 228 -0.39 14.66 1.74
CA MET A 228 -1.54 13.79 1.51
C MET A 228 -2.64 14.62 0.87
N LEU A 229 -3.25 14.19 -0.24
CA LEU A 229 -4.13 15.06 -1.01
C LEU A 229 -5.48 15.25 -0.34
N LEU A 230 -6.11 14.14 0.04
CA LEU A 230 -7.44 14.13 0.64
C LEU A 230 -7.41 13.55 2.05
N GLY A 231 -8.07 14.21 2.99
CA GLY A 231 -8.29 13.69 4.34
C GLY A 231 -9.74 13.84 4.77
N MET A 232 -10.44 12.74 5.00
CA MET A 232 -11.79 12.77 5.57
C MET A 232 -11.75 12.08 6.93
N ASN A 233 -12.22 12.75 7.97
CA ASN A 233 -12.21 12.19 9.33
C ASN A 233 -13.59 12.33 9.96
N ASN A 234 -14.19 11.20 10.36
CA ASN A 234 -15.50 11.15 11.00
C ASN A 234 -16.57 11.89 10.18
N CYS A 235 -16.73 11.49 8.92
CA CYS A 235 -17.66 12.14 7.98
C CYS A 235 -18.78 11.19 7.55
N THR A 236 -19.90 11.73 7.08
CA THR A 236 -21.01 10.94 6.52
C THR A 236 -21.40 11.48 5.15
N ASN A 237 -21.84 10.61 4.24
CA ASN A 237 -22.26 10.97 2.88
C ASN A 237 -21.15 11.72 2.12
N VAL A 238 -20.07 11.02 1.80
CA VAL A 238 -18.93 11.59 1.07
C VAL A 238 -18.91 11.06 -0.35
N THR A 239 -18.74 11.94 -1.33
CA THR A 239 -18.58 11.58 -2.74
C THR A 239 -17.30 12.18 -3.31
N ILE A 240 -16.44 11.34 -3.89
CA ILE A 240 -15.22 11.74 -4.60
C ILE A 240 -15.32 11.18 -6.01
N GLN A 241 -15.46 12.02 -7.03
CA GLN A 241 -15.75 11.49 -8.36
C GLN A 241 -15.23 12.29 -9.54
N ASN A 242 -15.00 11.60 -10.66
CA ASN A 242 -14.69 12.23 -11.94
C ASN A 242 -13.54 13.24 -11.83
N LEU A 243 -12.38 12.87 -11.26
CA LEU A 243 -11.24 13.78 -11.12
C LEU A 243 -9.89 13.06 -11.13
N GLU A 244 -8.82 13.80 -11.37
CA GLU A 244 -7.45 13.31 -11.21
C GLU A 244 -6.85 13.73 -9.86
N LEU A 245 -6.28 12.76 -9.15
CA LEU A 245 -5.42 12.93 -7.99
C LEU A 245 -3.98 12.67 -8.42
N TYR A 246 -3.16 13.72 -8.43
CA TYR A 246 -1.84 13.71 -9.07
C TYR A 246 -0.71 13.99 -8.07
N GLU A 247 0.32 13.15 -8.12
CA GLU A 247 1.61 13.36 -7.44
C GLU A 247 1.51 13.70 -5.94
N ALA A 248 0.87 12.82 -5.17
CA ALA A 248 0.86 12.89 -3.72
C ALA A 248 2.29 12.77 -3.12
N GLY A 249 2.53 13.45 -1.99
CA GLY A 249 3.79 13.38 -1.23
C GLY A 249 3.83 12.27 -0.18
N SER A 250 2.70 11.62 0.08
CA SER A 250 2.49 10.46 0.95
C SER A 250 1.16 9.81 0.51
N TRP A 251 0.38 9.23 1.43
CA TRP A 251 -0.94 8.65 1.18
C TRP A 251 -1.82 9.61 0.38
N THR A 252 -2.43 9.15 -0.70
CA THR A 252 -3.17 10.03 -1.60
C THR A 252 -4.46 10.50 -0.95
N ALA A 253 -5.25 9.56 -0.43
CA ALA A 253 -6.51 9.85 0.23
C ALA A 253 -6.66 9.00 1.49
N ARG A 254 -6.68 9.65 2.65
CA ARG A 254 -6.92 9.03 3.95
C ARG A 254 -8.37 9.27 4.38
N LEU A 255 -9.18 8.22 4.44
CA LEU A 255 -10.61 8.28 4.65
C LEU A 255 -10.96 7.50 5.93
N GLU A 256 -10.89 8.19 7.06
CA GLU A 256 -11.03 7.62 8.40
C GLU A 256 -12.44 7.82 8.97
N GLY A 257 -13.12 6.73 9.31
CA GLY A 257 -14.46 6.76 9.91
C GLY A 257 -15.47 7.45 9.00
N VAL A 258 -15.49 7.08 7.72
CA VAL A 258 -16.44 7.63 6.75
C VAL A 258 -17.58 6.66 6.52
N ASP A 259 -18.80 7.09 6.83
CA ASP A 259 -20.02 6.33 6.56
C ASP A 259 -20.68 6.82 5.26
N ASN A 260 -21.13 5.88 4.42
CA ASN A 260 -21.67 6.16 3.09
C ASN A 260 -20.67 6.92 2.19
N LEU A 261 -19.57 6.25 1.86
CA LEU A 261 -18.51 6.75 0.99
C LEU A 261 -18.70 6.21 -0.43
N HIS A 262 -18.72 7.12 -1.41
CA HIS A 262 -18.77 6.78 -2.84
C HIS A 262 -17.55 7.36 -3.57
N ILE A 263 -16.76 6.51 -4.20
CA ILE A 263 -15.64 6.87 -5.06
C ILE A 263 -15.87 6.26 -6.44
N GLU A 264 -15.87 7.10 -7.47
CA GLU A 264 -16.15 6.67 -8.85
C GLU A 264 -15.44 7.56 -9.86
N ASP A 265 -14.98 7.00 -10.98
CA ASP A 265 -14.40 7.81 -12.07
C ASP A 265 -13.16 8.61 -11.60
N VAL A 266 -12.32 8.02 -10.72
CA VAL A 266 -11.12 8.69 -10.19
C VAL A 266 -9.86 8.09 -10.82
N VAL A 267 -8.97 8.98 -11.24
CA VAL A 267 -7.61 8.62 -11.67
C VAL A 267 -6.61 9.03 -10.60
N ILE A 268 -5.88 8.08 -10.02
CA ILE A 268 -4.69 8.35 -9.20
C ILE A 268 -3.45 8.15 -10.05
N ASN A 269 -2.66 9.20 -10.22
CA ASN A 269 -1.42 9.19 -10.98
C ASN A 269 -0.27 9.72 -10.11
N ASN A 270 0.34 8.82 -9.33
CA ASN A 270 1.45 9.18 -8.45
C ASN A 270 2.81 8.90 -9.07
N ASN A 271 3.80 9.65 -8.59
CA ASN A 271 5.19 9.27 -8.76
C ASN A 271 5.43 7.99 -7.94
N VAL A 272 5.51 6.85 -8.63
CA VAL A 272 5.60 5.52 -8.01
C VAL A 272 6.88 5.29 -7.20
N ARG A 273 7.85 6.21 -7.29
CA ARG A 273 9.08 6.17 -6.48
C ARG A 273 8.95 6.91 -5.15
N VAL A 274 7.96 7.79 -4.97
CA VAL A 274 7.75 8.51 -3.71
C VAL A 274 7.25 7.51 -2.66
N ALA A 275 7.99 7.39 -1.54
CA ALA A 275 7.67 6.43 -0.49
C ALA A 275 6.29 6.71 0.13
N ASN A 276 5.53 5.64 0.42
CA ASN A 276 4.20 5.71 1.04
C ASN A 276 3.21 6.51 0.21
N THR A 277 3.26 6.39 -1.12
CA THR A 277 2.21 6.93 -2.00
C THR A 277 1.13 5.90 -2.18
N ASP A 278 0.50 5.51 -1.08
CA ASP A 278 -0.72 4.71 -1.06
C ASP A 278 -1.83 5.45 -1.84
N GLY A 279 -2.82 4.73 -2.37
CA GLY A 279 -3.95 5.32 -3.10
C GLY A 279 -5.08 5.72 -2.13
N PHE A 280 -6.06 4.83 -1.98
CA PHE A 280 -7.16 5.00 -1.04
C PHE A 280 -6.90 4.22 0.25
N ASP A 281 -6.57 4.93 1.33
CA ASP A 281 -6.49 4.40 2.69
C ASP A 281 -7.86 4.52 3.36
N ILE A 282 -8.58 3.40 3.41
CA ILE A 282 -9.91 3.31 4.02
C ILE A 282 -9.75 2.87 5.48
N GLU A 283 -9.98 3.79 6.40
CA GLU A 283 -9.71 3.63 7.82
C GLU A 283 -11.00 3.55 8.65
N GLY A 284 -11.69 2.41 8.59
CA GLY A 284 -12.99 2.21 9.23
C GLY A 284 -14.15 2.93 8.53
N GLY A 285 -15.38 2.63 8.96
CA GLY A 285 -16.62 3.16 8.36
C GLY A 285 -17.53 2.06 7.80
N THR A 286 -18.68 2.48 7.28
CA THR A 286 -19.70 1.57 6.75
C THR A 286 -20.25 2.02 5.41
N ASN A 287 -20.70 1.06 4.59
CA ASN A 287 -21.27 1.30 3.27
C ASN A 287 -20.32 2.09 2.35
N ILE A 288 -19.23 1.44 1.97
CA ILE A 288 -18.15 2.03 1.15
C ILE A 288 -18.17 1.42 -0.24
N VAL A 289 -18.15 2.25 -1.27
CA VAL A 289 -18.08 1.83 -2.68
C VAL A 289 -16.93 2.56 -3.37
N ILE A 290 -16.03 1.80 -3.99
CA ILE A 290 -15.01 2.29 -4.91
C ILE A 290 -15.25 1.58 -6.24
N ARG A 291 -15.53 2.32 -7.31
CA ARG A 291 -15.79 1.70 -8.61
C ARG A 291 -15.19 2.48 -9.76
N HIS A 292 -14.90 1.81 -10.88
CA HIS A 292 -14.51 2.46 -12.12
C HIS A 292 -13.39 3.50 -11.94
N CYS A 293 -12.29 3.06 -11.34
CA CYS A 293 -11.12 3.90 -11.05
C CYS A 293 -9.86 3.36 -11.71
N PHE A 294 -8.94 4.26 -12.06
CA PHE A 294 -7.59 3.93 -12.49
C PHE A 294 -6.59 4.37 -11.42
N ILE A 295 -5.81 3.44 -10.87
CA ILE A 295 -4.97 3.73 -9.71
C ILE A 295 -3.53 3.32 -10.00
N ALA A 296 -2.59 4.27 -9.95
CA ALA A 296 -1.16 4.03 -10.12
C ALA A 296 -0.37 4.60 -8.94
N THR A 297 0.22 3.72 -8.12
CA THR A 297 0.81 4.07 -6.83
C THR A 297 2.18 3.45 -6.58
N GLY A 298 2.98 4.11 -5.74
CA GLY A 298 4.27 3.59 -5.27
C GLY A 298 4.17 2.68 -4.06
N ASP A 299 3.03 2.70 -3.36
CA ASP A 299 2.71 1.84 -2.22
C ASP A 299 1.28 1.27 -2.38
N ASP A 300 0.64 0.77 -1.32
CA ASP A 300 -0.65 0.08 -1.38
C ASP A 300 -1.73 0.90 -2.13
N ALA A 301 -2.32 0.38 -3.22
CA ALA A 301 -3.24 1.14 -4.06
C ALA A 301 -4.63 1.33 -3.42
N ILE A 302 -5.23 0.26 -2.91
CA ILE A 302 -6.41 0.33 -2.03
C ILE A 302 -6.05 -0.41 -0.75
N CYS A 303 -6.07 0.30 0.38
CA CYS A 303 -5.61 -0.20 1.65
C CYS A 303 -6.66 -0.01 2.73
N ILE A 304 -7.26 -1.11 3.18
CA ILE A 304 -8.16 -1.11 4.34
C ILE A 304 -7.33 -1.22 5.61
N LYS A 305 -7.50 -0.28 6.52
CA LYS A 305 -6.82 -0.28 7.82
C LYS A 305 -7.81 0.06 8.93
N THR A 306 -7.40 -0.24 10.15
CA THR A 306 -7.92 0.43 11.35
C THR A 306 -6.65 0.81 12.12
N ASP A 307 -6.16 2.03 11.89
CA ASP A 307 -4.76 2.39 12.11
C ASP A 307 -4.35 2.40 13.59
N ASP A 308 -5.30 2.77 14.46
CA ASP A 308 -5.15 2.66 15.91
C ASP A 308 -6.46 2.25 16.61
N ALA A 309 -6.39 2.12 17.93
CA ALA A 309 -7.51 1.69 18.76
C ALA A 309 -8.75 2.60 18.71
N ASN A 310 -8.60 3.86 18.29
CA ASN A 310 -9.68 4.84 18.13
C ASN A 310 -10.27 4.83 16.72
N THR A 311 -9.58 4.25 15.73
CA THR A 311 -10.13 4.11 14.38
C THR A 311 -11.36 3.18 14.44
N PRO A 312 -12.52 3.57 13.89
CA PRO A 312 -13.71 2.73 13.89
C PRO A 312 -13.49 1.38 13.21
N ALA A 313 -14.36 0.40 13.49
CA ALA A 313 -14.43 -0.82 12.69
C ALA A 313 -14.85 -0.51 11.24
N LEU A 314 -14.50 -1.40 10.31
CA LEU A 314 -15.02 -1.39 8.95
C LEU A 314 -16.05 -2.50 8.77
N ASP A 315 -17.22 -2.15 8.27
CA ASP A 315 -18.26 -3.13 7.91
C ASP A 315 -18.95 -2.77 6.60
N GLY A 316 -18.70 -3.55 5.55
CA GLY A 316 -19.32 -3.37 4.24
C GLY A 316 -18.53 -2.46 3.31
N MET A 317 -17.74 -3.08 2.43
CA MET A 317 -17.02 -2.38 1.35
C MET A 317 -17.10 -3.17 0.04
N LEU A 318 -17.35 -2.47 -1.06
CA LEU A 318 -17.29 -2.99 -2.43
C LEU A 318 -16.22 -2.24 -3.22
N VAL A 319 -15.31 -2.99 -3.84
CA VAL A 319 -14.41 -2.51 -4.89
C VAL A 319 -14.75 -3.24 -6.17
N GLU A 320 -15.08 -2.52 -7.24
CA GLU A 320 -15.37 -3.15 -8.53
C GLU A 320 -14.92 -2.35 -9.75
N ASP A 321 -14.65 -3.03 -10.86
CA ASP A 321 -14.39 -2.39 -12.16
C ASP A 321 -13.18 -1.42 -12.13
N CYS A 322 -12.11 -1.78 -11.42
CA CYS A 322 -10.92 -0.93 -11.28
C CYS A 322 -9.70 -1.50 -12.02
N GLU A 323 -8.89 -0.60 -12.57
CA GLU A 323 -7.57 -0.91 -13.10
C GLU A 323 -6.49 -0.38 -12.15
N ILE A 324 -5.69 -1.29 -11.59
CA ILE A 324 -4.86 -1.00 -10.42
C ILE A 324 -3.41 -1.45 -10.64
N MET A 325 -2.50 -0.50 -10.43
CA MET A 325 -1.05 -0.68 -10.41
C MET A 325 -0.48 -0.22 -9.08
N SER A 326 0.40 -1.04 -8.51
CA SER A 326 1.09 -0.71 -7.26
C SER A 326 2.49 -1.33 -7.19
N LEU A 327 3.48 -0.55 -6.76
CA LEU A 327 4.79 -1.06 -6.35
C LEU A 327 4.81 -1.68 -4.94
N ALA A 328 3.65 -1.82 -4.30
CA ALA A 328 3.44 -2.64 -3.11
C ALA A 328 2.31 -3.65 -3.35
N ASN A 329 1.06 -3.33 -2.97
CA ASN A 329 -0.09 -4.21 -3.14
C ASN A 329 -1.23 -3.51 -3.88
N CYS A 330 -1.84 -4.18 -4.87
CA CYS A 330 -2.98 -3.60 -5.59
C CYS A 330 -4.20 -3.47 -4.66
N PHE A 331 -4.51 -4.53 -3.91
CA PHE A 331 -5.49 -4.51 -2.84
C PHE A 331 -4.89 -5.05 -1.55
N LYS A 332 -5.15 -4.36 -0.43
CA LYS A 332 -4.66 -4.78 0.88
C LYS A 332 -5.67 -4.56 2.00
N ILE A 333 -5.70 -5.52 2.92
CA ILE A 333 -6.19 -5.35 4.29
C ILE A 333 -4.99 -5.37 5.23
N GLY A 334 -4.85 -4.34 6.06
CA GLY A 334 -3.76 -4.15 7.02
C GLY A 334 -2.65 -3.23 6.50
N THR A 335 -1.48 -3.16 7.12
CA THR A 335 -1.06 -4.03 8.22
C THR A 335 -1.66 -3.60 9.56
N ALA A 336 -2.10 -2.35 9.72
CA ALA A 336 -2.75 -1.90 10.95
C ALA A 336 -4.21 -2.39 11.03
N THR A 337 -4.48 -3.31 11.95
CA THR A 337 -5.79 -3.97 12.12
C THR A 337 -6.20 -4.00 13.59
N TRP A 338 -6.33 -2.84 14.22
CA TRP A 338 -6.71 -2.68 15.63
C TRP A 338 -8.18 -2.97 15.93
N ASN A 339 -9.09 -2.76 14.97
CA ASN A 339 -10.52 -3.00 15.10
C ASN A 339 -11.03 -3.95 14.01
N THR A 340 -12.27 -4.42 14.15
CA THR A 340 -12.86 -5.41 13.24
C THR A 340 -12.96 -4.87 11.82
N ILE A 341 -12.66 -5.72 10.84
CA ILE A 341 -12.86 -5.47 9.41
C ILE A 341 -13.68 -6.63 8.87
N SER A 342 -14.89 -6.36 8.36
CA SER A 342 -15.77 -7.41 7.83
C SER A 342 -16.54 -7.01 6.57
N ASN A 343 -17.03 -8.02 5.85
CA ASN A 343 -17.91 -7.86 4.70
C ASN A 343 -17.29 -7.03 3.57
N VAL A 344 -16.16 -7.51 3.06
CA VAL A 344 -15.43 -6.85 1.96
C VAL A 344 -15.53 -7.69 0.69
N VAL A 345 -15.93 -7.05 -0.40
CA VAL A 345 -15.99 -7.65 -1.74
C VAL A 345 -15.10 -6.87 -2.69
N VAL A 346 -14.22 -7.57 -3.41
CA VAL A 346 -13.42 -7.02 -4.51
C VAL A 346 -13.70 -7.85 -5.76
N ARG A 347 -14.13 -7.22 -6.85
CA ARG A 347 -14.44 -7.98 -8.06
C ARG A 347 -14.21 -7.23 -9.36
N ASP A 348 -14.11 -7.97 -10.46
CA ASP A 348 -14.11 -7.42 -11.81
C ASP A 348 -12.97 -6.39 -12.02
N CYS A 349 -11.79 -6.64 -11.44
CA CYS A 349 -10.65 -5.73 -11.51
C CYS A 349 -9.49 -6.29 -12.34
N PHE A 350 -8.69 -5.38 -12.89
CA PHE A 350 -7.42 -5.69 -13.55
C PHE A 350 -6.25 -5.15 -12.72
N PHE A 351 -5.37 -6.04 -12.25
CA PHE A 351 -4.19 -5.68 -11.44
C PHE A 351 -2.93 -5.84 -12.28
N PHE A 352 -2.09 -4.81 -12.37
CA PHE A 352 -0.95 -4.86 -13.28
C PHE A 352 0.32 -4.18 -12.78
N MET A 353 1.43 -4.55 -13.42
CA MET A 353 2.75 -3.96 -13.27
C MET A 353 3.32 -3.59 -14.65
N PRO A 354 3.73 -2.32 -14.88
CA PRO A 354 4.02 -1.78 -16.22
C PRO A 354 5.44 -2.08 -16.70
N GLY A 355 5.81 -3.36 -16.67
CA GLY A 355 7.06 -3.84 -17.23
C GLY A 355 8.33 -3.52 -16.41
N ILE A 356 8.16 -3.01 -15.20
CA ILE A 356 9.23 -2.78 -14.22
C ILE A 356 9.18 -3.81 -13.09
N ALA A 357 10.32 -3.98 -12.43
CA ALA A 357 10.46 -4.73 -11.20
C ALA A 357 10.21 -3.83 -9.98
N GLY A 358 9.47 -4.36 -9.04
CA GLY A 358 8.91 -3.68 -7.87
C GLY A 358 7.53 -4.26 -7.60
N GLY A 359 6.99 -4.13 -6.39
CA GLY A 359 5.73 -4.78 -6.03
C GLY A 359 5.90 -5.98 -5.09
N TYR A 360 4.85 -6.22 -4.31
CA TYR A 360 4.73 -7.35 -3.39
C TYR A 360 3.66 -8.33 -3.84
N SER A 361 2.41 -7.89 -3.99
CA SER A 361 1.32 -8.80 -4.40
C SER A 361 0.15 -8.10 -5.08
N GLY A 362 -0.66 -8.85 -5.81
CA GLY A 362 -1.99 -8.38 -6.22
C GLY A 362 -2.89 -8.18 -5.01
N ILE A 363 -2.97 -9.20 -4.16
CA ILE A 363 -3.85 -9.24 -2.98
C ILE A 363 -3.05 -9.52 -1.70
N ALA A 364 -3.19 -8.66 -0.70
CA ALA A 364 -2.68 -8.91 0.65
C ALA A 364 -3.80 -8.83 1.69
N ILE A 365 -4.00 -9.89 2.49
CA ILE A 365 -4.95 -9.87 3.60
C ILE A 365 -4.20 -10.16 4.89
N GLU A 366 -4.00 -9.13 5.70
CA GLU A 366 -3.22 -9.21 6.94
C GLU A 366 -4.10 -8.90 8.15
N CYS A 367 -3.96 -9.69 9.21
CA CYS A 367 -4.56 -9.43 10.52
C CYS A 367 -3.50 -9.66 11.59
N VAL A 368 -3.00 -8.60 12.22
CA VAL A 368 -1.82 -8.71 13.09
C VAL A 368 -1.93 -7.97 14.42
N ASP A 369 -2.93 -7.12 14.59
CA ASP A 369 -3.07 -6.28 15.81
C ASP A 369 -4.16 -6.74 16.77
N GLY A 370 -4.57 -8.01 16.68
CA GLY A 370 -5.48 -8.60 17.67
C GLY A 370 -6.96 -8.37 17.41
N SER A 371 -7.34 -7.90 16.21
CA SER A 371 -8.73 -7.76 15.81
C SER A 371 -9.28 -8.99 15.09
N ILE A 372 -10.50 -8.86 14.56
CA ILE A 372 -11.13 -9.84 13.69
C ILE A 372 -11.14 -9.28 12.27
N VAL A 373 -10.60 -10.03 11.32
CA VAL A 373 -10.78 -9.79 9.89
C VAL A 373 -11.55 -10.98 9.34
N SER A 374 -12.76 -10.75 8.81
CA SER A 374 -13.59 -11.84 8.30
C SER A 374 -14.49 -11.49 7.13
N ASP A 375 -14.98 -12.53 6.45
CA ASP A 375 -16.01 -12.42 5.41
C ASP A 375 -15.52 -11.56 4.24
N ILE A 376 -14.39 -12.01 3.67
CA ILE A 376 -13.69 -11.37 2.57
C ILE A 376 -13.90 -12.20 1.30
N THR A 377 -14.43 -11.59 0.25
CA THR A 377 -14.62 -12.23 -1.06
C THR A 377 -13.85 -11.45 -2.11
N ILE A 378 -12.98 -12.13 -2.85
CA ILE A 378 -12.26 -11.55 -3.99
C ILE A 378 -12.52 -12.46 -5.19
N GLU A 379 -13.12 -11.92 -6.25
CA GLU A 379 -13.55 -12.72 -7.39
C GLU A 379 -13.32 -12.03 -8.74
N ASN A 380 -13.12 -12.81 -9.80
CA ASN A 380 -12.96 -12.30 -11.17
C ASN A 380 -11.86 -11.23 -11.28
N ILE A 381 -10.62 -11.60 -10.94
CA ILE A 381 -9.46 -10.71 -11.03
C ILE A 381 -8.49 -11.23 -12.08
N VAL A 382 -8.18 -10.36 -13.05
CA VAL A 382 -7.10 -10.60 -14.01
C VAL A 382 -5.86 -9.87 -13.52
N MET A 383 -4.71 -10.55 -13.51
CA MET A 383 -3.44 -9.98 -13.07
C MET A 383 -2.35 -10.12 -14.13
N GLU A 384 -1.57 -9.06 -14.29
CA GLU A 384 -0.45 -9.01 -15.22
C GLU A 384 0.82 -8.53 -14.49
N HIS A 385 1.84 -9.40 -14.41
CA HIS A 385 3.17 -9.10 -13.87
C HIS A 385 3.25 -8.67 -12.40
N VAL A 386 2.18 -8.85 -11.61
CA VAL A 386 2.26 -8.70 -10.15
C VAL A 386 3.26 -9.70 -9.57
N THR A 387 4.01 -9.31 -8.53
CA THR A 387 5.07 -10.18 -7.98
C THR A 387 4.51 -11.52 -7.45
N SER A 388 3.43 -11.48 -6.66
CA SER A 388 2.69 -12.65 -6.16
C SER A 388 1.20 -12.39 -6.34
N ALA A 389 0.38 -13.42 -6.61
CA ALA A 389 -1.05 -13.20 -6.81
C ALA A 389 -1.74 -12.85 -5.48
N PHE A 390 -1.50 -13.64 -4.42
CA PHE A 390 -2.09 -13.35 -3.11
C PHE A 390 -1.23 -13.81 -1.92
N VAL A 391 -1.35 -13.08 -0.81
CA VAL A 391 -0.81 -13.43 0.50
C VAL A 391 -1.88 -13.23 1.58
N ILE A 392 -2.10 -14.26 2.40
CA ILE A 392 -3.01 -14.22 3.56
C ILE A 392 -2.19 -14.47 4.82
N TRP A 393 -2.28 -13.57 5.78
CA TRP A 393 -1.40 -13.58 6.95
C TRP A 393 -2.11 -13.20 8.25
N LEU A 394 -2.12 -14.14 9.18
CA LEU A 394 -2.44 -13.91 10.59
C LEU A 394 -1.15 -13.79 11.42
N GLY A 395 -1.01 -12.71 12.16
CA GLY A 395 0.17 -12.40 12.97
C GLY A 395 -0.16 -11.99 14.42
N TYR A 396 0.89 -11.79 15.20
CA TYR A 396 0.82 -11.39 16.62
C TYR A 396 1.72 -10.16 16.86
N ARG A 397 1.33 -9.00 16.34
CA ARG A 397 2.04 -7.73 16.60
C ARG A 397 1.55 -7.10 17.90
N ASN A 398 0.24 -6.89 18.04
CA ASN A 398 -0.36 -6.22 19.20
C ASN A 398 -1.39 -7.06 19.98
N GLY A 399 -1.68 -8.28 19.54
CA GLY A 399 -2.63 -9.14 20.22
C GLY A 399 -2.91 -10.43 19.45
N GLU A 400 -3.71 -11.30 20.05
CA GLU A 400 -4.25 -12.48 19.37
C GLU A 400 -5.50 -12.05 18.61
N GLY A 401 -5.46 -12.17 17.28
CA GLY A 401 -6.58 -11.85 16.40
C GLY A 401 -7.15 -13.09 15.71
N THR A 402 -8.14 -12.89 14.85
CA THR A 402 -8.75 -13.95 14.04
C THR A 402 -8.84 -13.50 12.59
N LEU A 403 -8.40 -14.36 11.67
CA LEU A 403 -8.50 -14.15 10.23
C LEU A 403 -9.26 -15.33 9.64
N LYS A 404 -10.49 -15.10 9.14
CA LYS A 404 -11.37 -16.19 8.76
C LYS A 404 -12.37 -15.89 7.64
N ASN A 405 -12.94 -16.94 7.04
CA ASN A 405 -13.99 -16.84 6.02
C ASN A 405 -13.53 -16.00 4.82
N ILE A 406 -12.50 -16.50 4.12
CA ILE A 406 -11.91 -15.83 2.97
C ILE A 406 -12.19 -16.67 1.73
N THR A 407 -12.76 -16.06 0.70
CA THR A 407 -12.93 -16.67 -0.62
C THR A 407 -12.13 -15.88 -1.63
N ILE A 408 -11.22 -16.55 -2.33
CA ILE A 408 -10.53 -16.02 -3.52
C ILE A 408 -10.87 -16.94 -4.68
N GLN A 409 -11.58 -16.42 -5.69
CA GLN A 409 -12.03 -17.23 -6.82
C GLN A 409 -11.88 -16.55 -8.18
N ASP A 410 -11.84 -17.36 -9.23
CA ASP A 410 -11.81 -16.89 -10.62
C ASP A 410 -10.67 -15.89 -10.86
N ILE A 411 -9.43 -16.36 -10.61
CA ILE A 411 -8.20 -15.56 -10.75
C ILE A 411 -7.40 -16.06 -11.94
N GLU A 412 -7.04 -15.15 -12.85
CA GLU A 412 -6.06 -15.39 -13.91
C GLU A 412 -4.86 -14.47 -13.70
N ALA A 413 -3.70 -15.01 -13.32
CA ALA A 413 -2.48 -14.22 -13.12
C ALA A 413 -1.37 -14.64 -14.08
N THR A 414 -0.87 -13.71 -14.88
CA THR A 414 0.20 -13.96 -15.85
C THR A 414 1.46 -13.20 -15.48
N GLY A 415 2.62 -13.79 -15.74
CA GLY A 415 3.91 -13.14 -15.52
C GLY A 415 4.31 -12.93 -14.06
N ILE A 416 3.78 -13.73 -13.12
CA ILE A 416 4.14 -13.64 -11.69
C ILE A 416 5.60 -14.08 -11.44
N ASP A 417 6.16 -13.68 -10.30
CA ASP A 417 7.56 -13.98 -9.96
C ASP A 417 7.72 -14.82 -8.67
N VAL A 418 6.73 -14.80 -7.77
CA VAL A 418 6.72 -15.41 -6.42
C VAL A 418 5.41 -16.16 -6.20
N ALA A 419 5.50 -17.28 -5.47
CA ALA A 419 4.33 -18.10 -5.13
C ALA A 419 3.37 -17.36 -4.18
N SER A 420 2.14 -17.85 -4.10
CA SER A 420 1.11 -17.34 -3.18
C SER A 420 1.18 -18.06 -1.82
N ALA A 421 0.69 -17.43 -0.75
CA ALA A 421 0.79 -18.05 0.57
C ALA A 421 -0.32 -17.73 1.57
N ILE A 422 -0.52 -18.66 2.49
CA ILE A 422 -1.41 -18.56 3.64
C ILE A 422 -0.62 -18.93 4.89
N THR A 423 -0.58 -18.05 5.88
CA THR A 423 0.18 -18.30 7.11
C THR A 423 -0.57 -17.83 8.36
N GLY A 424 -0.84 -18.79 9.25
CA GLY A 424 -1.06 -18.49 10.67
C GLY A 424 0.25 -18.30 11.42
N TYR A 425 0.20 -18.35 12.76
CA TYR A 425 1.39 -18.28 13.60
C TYR A 425 1.33 -19.22 14.80
N LYS A 426 2.51 -19.60 15.29
CA LYS A 426 2.67 -20.35 16.54
C LYS A 426 3.32 -19.47 17.58
N LYS A 427 2.64 -19.28 18.72
CA LYS A 427 3.19 -18.58 19.88
C LYS A 427 3.26 -19.54 21.06
N TYR A 428 4.48 -19.77 21.55
CA TYR A 428 4.78 -20.85 22.50
C TYR A 428 4.32 -22.23 21.98
N SER A 429 3.37 -22.85 22.66
CA SER A 429 2.76 -24.13 22.25
C SER A 429 1.42 -23.97 21.52
N LYS A 430 0.89 -22.74 21.40
CA LYS A 430 -0.41 -22.47 20.78
C LYS A 430 -0.23 -22.14 19.30
N ILE A 431 -0.91 -22.90 18.45
CA ILE A 431 -1.09 -22.60 17.03
C ILE A 431 -2.33 -21.72 16.90
N ASN A 432 -2.21 -20.66 16.11
CA ASN A 432 -3.30 -19.77 15.73
C ASN A 432 -3.39 -19.84 14.21
N SER A 433 -4.48 -20.43 13.74
CA SER A 433 -4.66 -20.74 12.33
C SER A 433 -5.43 -19.64 11.61
N VAL A 434 -5.19 -19.49 10.32
CA VAL A 434 -6.18 -18.87 9.43
C VAL A 434 -7.32 -19.86 9.24
N GLU A 435 -8.57 -19.42 9.36
CA GLU A 435 -9.75 -20.31 9.38
C GLU A 435 -10.62 -20.16 8.13
N ASN A 436 -11.12 -21.26 7.57
CA ASN A 436 -12.11 -21.27 6.46
C ASN A 436 -11.67 -20.43 5.25
N VAL A 437 -10.64 -20.89 4.54
CA VAL A 437 -10.18 -20.29 3.29
C VAL A 437 -10.62 -21.14 2.11
N THR A 438 -11.28 -20.53 1.12
CA THR A 438 -11.65 -21.16 -0.14
C THR A 438 -10.87 -20.51 -1.28
N LEU A 439 -10.16 -21.34 -2.04
CA LEU A 439 -9.43 -20.99 -3.25
C LEU A 439 -10.07 -21.75 -4.42
N LYS A 440 -10.63 -21.04 -5.41
CA LYS A 440 -11.37 -21.69 -6.50
C LYS A 440 -11.04 -21.11 -7.87
N ASN A 441 -10.84 -21.96 -8.89
CA ASN A 441 -10.60 -21.53 -10.27
C ASN A 441 -9.45 -20.51 -10.37
N ILE A 442 -8.26 -20.92 -9.93
CA ILE A 442 -7.08 -20.06 -9.94
C ILE A 442 -6.08 -20.63 -10.94
N SER A 443 -5.71 -19.81 -11.93
CA SER A 443 -4.65 -20.12 -12.87
C SER A 443 -3.55 -19.06 -12.80
N MET A 444 -2.31 -19.51 -12.63
CA MET A 444 -1.15 -18.62 -12.57
C MET A 444 -0.06 -19.08 -13.53
N THR A 445 0.61 -18.14 -14.19
CA THR A 445 1.76 -18.43 -15.05
C THR A 445 2.91 -17.53 -14.66
N TYR A 446 4.08 -18.12 -14.43
CA TYR A 446 5.29 -17.38 -14.14
C TYR A 446 5.82 -16.68 -15.39
N ARG A 447 6.48 -15.54 -15.20
CA ARG A 447 7.35 -14.99 -16.23
C ARG A 447 8.57 -15.91 -16.39
N GLU A 448 8.89 -16.30 -17.62
CA GLU A 448 10.11 -17.07 -17.89
C GLU A 448 11.37 -16.29 -17.52
N ALA A 449 12.23 -16.93 -16.75
CA ALA A 449 13.53 -16.43 -16.28
C ALA A 449 14.34 -17.62 -15.74
N ASP A 450 15.66 -17.48 -15.68
CA ASP A 450 16.46 -18.36 -14.83
C ASP A 450 16.11 -18.10 -13.35
N GLU A 451 16.39 -19.06 -12.45
CA GLU A 451 16.10 -18.91 -11.02
C GLU A 451 17.35 -19.19 -10.17
N LYS A 452 17.64 -18.29 -9.22
CA LYS A 452 18.63 -18.51 -8.17
C LYS A 452 17.95 -18.33 -6.81
N LEU A 453 17.40 -19.42 -6.30
CA LEU A 453 16.62 -19.43 -5.06
C LEU A 453 17.46 -19.88 -3.86
N ASN A 454 17.17 -19.32 -2.70
CA ASN A 454 17.69 -19.75 -1.41
C ASN A 454 16.59 -20.46 -0.63
N ILE A 455 16.45 -21.77 -0.82
CA ILE A 455 15.41 -22.57 -0.16
C ILE A 455 15.95 -23.15 1.15
N TYR A 456 15.26 -22.90 2.26
CA TYR A 456 15.60 -23.54 3.53
C TYR A 456 15.19 -25.01 3.49
N LYS A 457 16.12 -25.89 3.87
CA LYS A 457 15.83 -27.31 4.17
C LYS A 457 16.39 -27.63 5.55
N ASN A 458 15.57 -28.21 6.42
CA ASN A 458 16.06 -28.66 7.72
C ASN A 458 17.02 -29.86 7.55
N SER A 459 17.62 -30.31 8.65
CA SER A 459 18.58 -31.44 8.65
C SER A 459 17.99 -32.79 8.21
N LYS A 460 16.66 -32.88 8.07
CA LYS A 460 15.92 -34.06 7.57
C LYS A 460 15.44 -33.89 6.12
N GLY A 461 15.76 -32.76 5.48
CA GLY A 461 15.33 -32.45 4.12
C GLY A 461 13.90 -31.92 4.00
N ALA A 462 13.19 -31.74 5.12
CA ALA A 462 11.84 -31.18 5.15
C ALA A 462 11.88 -29.64 5.21
N TYR A 463 10.84 -29.00 4.68
CA TYR A 463 10.69 -27.56 4.62
C TYR A 463 10.21 -26.97 5.94
N GLU A 464 11.06 -27.04 6.97
CA GLU A 464 10.73 -26.56 8.31
C GLU A 464 11.47 -25.24 8.56
N GLY A 465 10.93 -24.11 8.08
CA GLY A 465 11.45 -22.78 8.46
C GLY A 465 11.48 -22.60 9.98
N PRO A 466 12.28 -21.69 10.55
CA PRO A 466 12.31 -21.46 12.00
C PRO A 466 10.89 -21.17 12.51
N LEU A 467 10.34 -22.13 13.24
CA LEU A 467 8.90 -22.40 13.45
C LEU A 467 8.07 -21.31 14.17
N ASN A 468 8.65 -20.16 14.51
CA ASN A 468 8.03 -19.16 15.39
C ASN A 468 7.91 -17.81 14.69
N MET A 469 6.78 -17.62 14.02
CA MET A 469 6.35 -16.30 13.55
C MET A 469 5.87 -15.44 14.71
N GLU A 470 6.78 -14.76 15.40
CA GLU A 470 6.44 -13.66 16.32
C GLU A 470 6.51 -12.33 15.56
N GLY A 471 5.60 -12.09 14.61
CA GLY A 471 5.50 -10.83 13.85
C GLY A 471 5.35 -10.99 12.34
N TYR A 472 5.99 -10.11 11.56
CA TYR A 472 5.91 -9.97 10.08
C TYR A 472 6.32 -11.22 9.28
N PRO A 473 5.67 -11.56 8.15
CA PRO A 473 5.78 -12.84 7.46
C PRO A 473 7.16 -13.01 6.84
N GLU A 474 7.76 -14.18 7.07
CA GLU A 474 9.08 -14.55 6.53
C GLU A 474 9.09 -14.58 5.00
N ILE A 475 7.96 -14.89 4.38
CA ILE A 475 7.77 -14.93 2.92
C ILE A 475 8.02 -13.56 2.26
N THR A 476 7.80 -12.45 2.97
CA THR A 476 8.04 -11.09 2.44
C THR A 476 9.13 -10.33 3.19
N ARG A 477 9.66 -10.87 4.30
CA ARG A 477 10.72 -10.20 5.07
C ARG A 477 12.11 -10.41 4.46
N VAL A 478 12.51 -9.40 3.71
CA VAL A 478 13.74 -8.66 4.06
C VAL A 478 13.30 -7.47 4.95
N SER A 479 13.28 -7.64 6.27
CA SER A 479 12.72 -6.63 7.20
C SER A 479 13.43 -5.27 7.14
N SER A 480 12.64 -4.20 7.15
CA SER A 480 13.01 -2.79 6.94
C SER A 480 14.05 -2.17 7.89
N MET A 481 14.36 -2.74 9.06
CA MET A 481 15.39 -2.18 9.97
C MET A 481 16.82 -2.70 9.71
N SER A 482 16.96 -3.93 9.21
CA SER A 482 18.25 -4.59 8.98
C SER A 482 18.84 -4.29 7.58
N VAL A 483 18.05 -3.69 6.69
CA VAL A 483 18.45 -3.32 5.32
C VAL A 483 19.26 -2.02 5.27
N LEU A 484 19.11 -1.13 6.26
CA LEU A 484 19.85 0.14 6.28
C LEU A 484 21.35 -0.04 6.53
N THR A 485 21.80 -1.20 7.01
CA THR A 485 23.21 -1.45 7.37
C THR A 485 23.89 -2.55 6.54
N SER A 486 23.24 -3.07 5.50
CA SER A 486 23.75 -4.24 4.72
C SER A 486 24.05 -5.50 5.56
N ASN A 487 23.65 -5.55 6.84
CA ASN A 487 23.85 -6.69 7.73
C ASN A 487 22.65 -7.65 7.69
N LEU A 488 22.66 -8.44 6.61
CA LEU A 488 22.22 -9.84 6.45
C LEU A 488 21.45 -10.47 7.62
N TYR A 489 20.13 -10.38 7.58
CA TYR A 489 19.31 -11.49 8.10
C TYR A 489 19.26 -12.60 7.03
N PRO A 490 19.23 -13.90 7.41
CA PRO A 490 18.94 -14.95 6.44
C PRO A 490 17.58 -14.70 5.78
N TYR A 491 17.53 -14.78 4.45
CA TYR A 491 16.29 -14.74 3.66
C TYR A 491 16.06 -16.14 3.09
N TRP A 492 14.80 -16.53 2.91
CA TRP A 492 14.47 -17.81 2.29
C TRP A 492 13.34 -17.62 1.28
N ASP A 493 13.53 -18.20 0.10
CA ASP A 493 12.45 -18.33 -0.88
C ASP A 493 11.48 -19.43 -0.43
N LEU A 494 10.21 -19.29 -0.83
CA LEU A 494 9.22 -20.33 -0.57
C LEU A 494 9.63 -21.66 -1.22
N PRO A 495 9.42 -22.79 -0.52
CA PRO A 495 9.80 -24.11 -1.00
C PRO A 495 8.92 -24.67 -2.12
N VAL A 496 7.91 -23.90 -2.55
CA VAL A 496 6.91 -24.26 -3.55
C VAL A 496 6.88 -23.20 -4.65
N HIS A 497 6.32 -23.53 -5.80
CA HIS A 497 6.06 -22.57 -6.88
C HIS A 497 4.59 -22.14 -7.01
N GLY A 498 3.65 -22.73 -6.26
CA GLY A 498 2.23 -22.37 -6.36
C GLY A 498 1.65 -21.85 -5.06
N LEU A 499 1.32 -22.76 -4.13
CA LEU A 499 0.66 -22.44 -2.87
C LEU A 499 1.46 -22.91 -1.68
N PHE A 500 1.90 -21.98 -0.84
CA PHE A 500 2.45 -22.31 0.48
C PHE A 500 1.40 -22.09 1.56
N ALA A 501 1.09 -23.11 2.35
CA ALA A 501 0.19 -22.96 3.49
C ALA A 501 0.83 -23.52 4.78
N ARG A 502 0.61 -22.82 5.89
CA ARG A 502 0.96 -23.31 7.24
C ARG A 502 0.00 -22.74 8.27
N TYR A 503 -0.28 -23.52 9.32
CA TYR A 503 -1.19 -23.12 10.39
C TYR A 503 -2.53 -22.65 9.81
N VAL A 504 -3.24 -23.57 9.15
CA VAL A 504 -4.53 -23.30 8.48
C VAL A 504 -5.54 -24.35 8.91
N ASP A 505 -6.75 -23.92 9.24
CA ASP A 505 -7.87 -24.81 9.59
C ASP A 505 -9.04 -24.55 8.63
N GLY A 506 -9.41 -25.54 7.82
CA GLY A 506 -10.48 -25.38 6.83
C GLY A 506 -10.00 -24.74 5.52
N LEU A 507 -8.99 -25.32 4.88
CA LEU A 507 -8.55 -24.92 3.53
C LEU A 507 -9.24 -25.76 2.46
N THR A 508 -10.01 -25.13 1.58
CA THR A 508 -10.57 -25.75 0.37
C THR A 508 -9.89 -25.19 -0.86
N VAL A 509 -9.36 -26.06 -1.71
CA VAL A 509 -8.76 -25.69 -3.00
C VAL A 509 -9.46 -26.45 -4.12
N GLU A 510 -10.02 -25.73 -5.09
CA GLU A 510 -10.73 -26.30 -6.25
C GLU A 510 -10.13 -25.71 -7.53
N ASN A 511 -9.70 -26.56 -8.47
CA ASN A 511 -9.19 -26.12 -9.78
C ASN A 511 -8.07 -25.06 -9.68
N PHE A 512 -6.95 -25.44 -9.06
CA PHE A 512 -5.77 -24.60 -8.88
C PHE A 512 -4.62 -25.08 -9.77
N SER A 513 -4.12 -24.21 -10.65
CA SER A 513 -3.06 -24.53 -11.61
C SER A 513 -2.00 -23.45 -11.66
N VAL A 514 -0.73 -23.88 -11.74
CA VAL A 514 0.39 -22.96 -11.86
C VAL A 514 1.38 -23.49 -12.88
N THR A 515 1.72 -22.67 -13.86
CA THR A 515 2.81 -22.93 -14.81
C THR A 515 4.06 -22.24 -14.29
N PRO A 516 5.01 -22.96 -13.67
CA PRO A 516 6.24 -22.35 -13.18
C PRO A 516 7.22 -22.08 -14.31
N ARG A 517 8.27 -21.32 -14.01
CA ARG A 517 9.42 -21.14 -14.92
C ARG A 517 9.98 -22.50 -15.34
N SER A 518 10.49 -22.60 -16.58
CA SER A 518 11.10 -23.84 -17.09
C SER A 518 12.26 -24.40 -16.25
N LYS A 519 12.94 -23.55 -15.45
CA LYS A 519 14.03 -23.94 -14.53
C LYS A 519 13.56 -24.30 -13.12
N ASN A 520 12.29 -24.09 -12.81
CA ASN A 520 11.77 -24.33 -11.47
C ASN A 520 11.71 -25.84 -11.18
N SER A 521 12.21 -26.24 -10.01
CA SER A 521 12.18 -27.64 -9.56
C SER A 521 11.43 -27.84 -8.25
N ARG A 522 10.74 -26.80 -7.77
CA ARG A 522 9.96 -26.85 -6.52
C ARG A 522 8.62 -27.55 -6.77
N PRO A 523 8.02 -28.22 -5.77
CA PRO A 523 6.65 -28.71 -5.88
C PRO A 523 5.64 -27.57 -6.07
N LEU A 524 4.46 -27.91 -6.57
CA LEU A 524 3.33 -26.96 -6.72
C LEU A 524 2.91 -26.37 -5.38
N ASP A 525 2.85 -27.21 -4.36
CA ASP A 525 2.34 -26.86 -3.04
C ASP A 525 3.02 -27.69 -1.94
N ASN A 526 2.73 -27.37 -0.68
CA ASN A 526 3.14 -28.15 0.49
C ASN A 526 1.94 -28.74 1.26
N VAL A 527 0.77 -28.88 0.60
CA VAL A 527 -0.50 -29.20 1.26
C VAL A 527 -1.07 -30.54 0.82
N GLN A 528 -0.83 -31.00 -0.41
CA GLN A 528 -1.37 -32.27 -0.89
C GLN A 528 -0.70 -33.46 -0.21
N ASP A 529 0.64 -33.49 -0.15
CA ASP A 529 1.40 -34.51 0.58
C ASP A 529 1.33 -34.25 2.09
N GLU A 530 0.79 -35.22 2.84
CA GLU A 530 0.65 -35.15 4.30
C GLU A 530 1.99 -34.95 5.01
N GLY A 531 3.10 -35.48 4.46
CA GLY A 531 4.43 -35.35 5.04
C GLY A 531 5.00 -33.93 4.98
N ASP A 532 4.49 -33.09 4.07
CA ASP A 532 4.93 -31.70 3.87
C ASP A 532 4.01 -30.67 4.55
N ARG A 533 2.85 -31.11 5.06
CA ARG A 533 1.88 -30.23 5.73
C ARG A 533 2.46 -29.67 7.01
N ILE A 534 2.36 -28.35 7.16
CA ILE A 534 2.77 -27.65 8.36
C ILE A 534 1.50 -27.27 9.13
N GLU A 535 1.01 -28.20 9.95
CA GLU A 535 -0.12 -27.98 10.86
C GLU A 535 -1.37 -27.46 10.12
N ILE A 536 -1.79 -28.23 9.11
CA ILE A 536 -3.00 -27.95 8.31
C ILE A 536 -4.10 -28.94 8.71
N GLN A 537 -5.28 -28.42 9.01
CA GLN A 537 -6.45 -29.20 9.43
C GLN A 537 -7.64 -28.94 8.50
N ASN A 538 -8.56 -29.92 8.42
CA ASN A 538 -9.79 -29.83 7.61
C ASN A 538 -9.54 -29.39 6.15
N PHE A 539 -8.52 -29.98 5.53
CA PHE A 539 -8.09 -29.65 4.17
C PHE A 539 -8.81 -30.48 3.10
N ILE A 540 -9.25 -29.81 2.05
CA ILE A 540 -9.92 -30.39 0.88
C ILE A 540 -9.24 -29.85 -0.38
N TRP A 541 -8.84 -30.75 -1.29
CA TRP A 541 -8.36 -30.40 -2.64
C TRP A 541 -9.17 -31.16 -3.67
N ILE A 542 -9.82 -30.45 -4.60
CA ILE A 542 -10.77 -30.97 -5.60
C ILE A 542 -10.29 -30.63 -7.03
#